data_AF-A0A821KD25-F1
#
_entry.id   AF-A0A821KD25-F1
#
_cell.length_a   1.000
_cell.length_b   1.000
_cell.length_c   1.000
_cell.angle_alpha   90.00
_cell.angle_beta   90.00
_cell.angle_gamma   90.00
#
_symmetry.space_group_name_H-M   'P 1'
#
loop_
_entity.id
_entity.type
_entity.pdbx_description
1 polymer ?
#
loop_
_entity_poly.entity_id
_entity_poly.type
_entity_poly.pdbx_seq_one_letter_code
_entity_poly.pdbx_strand_id
1 'polypeptide(L)'
;MLKLDDLRERVKKGEINQVVISFPDMDVRLMGKRVDADFFVESAADNGTYCCTSLLACDMNMEPQSGYTYANWQRGFGDFHSVPDSTSLRLMSWHNKTATVMCDIYDDKENEHILVPYAPRSILRKQIEAASKLSYKVLSASDYPEDYHLLQAARGENTAAFRIVGKGQSTRIECRLPGGDCNIYLAFAVSLAAGLRGIADQLEPPLIFEGDIYQAKEVPQASRTLKEAIHVFENSNFVREAFGEDVVNHYLNFYRLEQAAFEKSVTDWERHRYLEQI
;
A
#
# COMPACT_ATOMS: atom_id res chain seq x y z
N MET A 1 5.82 14.05 16.60
CA MET A 1 4.53 14.28 15.90
C MET A 1 4.12 15.71 16.18
N LEU A 2 3.67 16.46 15.18
CA LEU A 2 3.18 17.83 15.40
C LEU A 2 1.76 17.74 15.95
N LYS A 3 1.45 18.41 17.07
CA LYS A 3 0.06 18.46 17.58
C LYS A 3 -0.73 19.52 16.84
N LEU A 4 -2.05 19.35 16.77
CA LEU A 4 -2.93 20.31 16.09
C LEU A 4 -2.89 21.70 16.72
N ASP A 5 -2.78 21.79 18.05
CA ASP A 5 -2.67 23.08 18.74
C ASP A 5 -1.34 23.79 18.42
N ASP A 6 -0.24 23.03 18.33
CA ASP A 6 1.05 23.58 17.89
C ASP A 6 0.95 24.10 16.45
N LEU A 7 0.23 23.38 15.57
CA LEU A 7 -0.01 23.85 14.20
C LEU A 7 -0.82 25.15 14.20
N ARG A 8 -1.91 25.24 14.98
CA ARG A 8 -2.73 26.47 15.11
C ARG A 8 -1.89 27.68 15.51
N GLU A 9 -0.96 27.52 16.46
CA GLU A 9 -0.07 28.61 16.86
C GLU A 9 0.88 29.05 15.73
N ARG A 10 1.43 28.09 14.98
CA ARG A 10 2.34 28.36 13.87
C ARG A 10 1.65 29.05 12.70
N VAL A 11 0.40 28.68 12.43
CA VAL A 11 -0.45 29.35 11.43
C VAL A 11 -0.69 30.80 11.84
N LYS A 12 -1.09 31.07 13.09
CA LYS A 12 -1.25 32.43 13.63
C LYS A 12 0.02 33.29 13.54
N LYS A 13 1.20 32.68 13.68
CA LYS A 13 2.51 33.35 13.56
C LYS A 13 2.97 33.52 12.10
N GLY A 14 2.23 33.00 11.12
CA GLY A 14 2.61 33.02 9.71
C GLY A 14 3.80 32.11 9.37
N GLU A 15 4.13 31.16 10.25
CA GLU A 15 5.19 30.16 10.06
C GLU A 15 4.75 29.04 9.13
N ILE A 16 3.45 28.72 9.10
CA ILE A 16 2.82 27.75 8.22
C ILE A 16 1.64 28.43 7.52
N ASN A 17 1.57 28.32 6.19
CA ASN A 17 0.49 28.90 5.39
C ASN A 17 -0.22 27.87 4.51
N GLN A 18 0.28 26.62 4.45
CA GLN A 18 -0.38 25.56 3.71
C GLN A 18 -0.24 24.21 4.42
N VAL A 19 -1.24 23.37 4.21
CA VAL A 19 -1.24 21.97 4.64
C VAL A 19 -1.47 21.07 3.43
N VAL A 20 -0.58 20.11 3.21
CA VAL A 20 -0.76 19.04 2.24
C VAL A 20 -1.54 17.93 2.92
N ILE A 21 -2.78 17.76 2.52
CA ILE A 21 -3.55 16.58 2.88
C ILE A 21 -3.32 15.51 1.81
N SER A 22 -2.98 14.30 2.23
CA SER A 22 -2.61 13.26 1.28
C SER A 22 -2.98 11.86 1.72
N PHE A 23 -3.07 10.95 0.77
CA PHE A 23 -3.29 9.52 0.97
C PHE A 23 -2.52 8.76 -0.12
N PRO A 24 -2.08 7.53 0.15
CA PRO A 24 -1.41 6.71 -0.85
C PRO A 24 -2.41 6.23 -1.90
N ASP A 25 -2.05 6.30 -3.18
CA ASP A 25 -2.70 5.52 -4.23
C ASP A 25 -2.13 4.08 -4.29
N MET A 26 -2.46 3.36 -5.35
CA MET A 26 -2.10 1.95 -5.54
C MET A 26 -0.58 1.79 -5.71
N ASP A 27 0.08 2.78 -6.33
CA ASP A 27 1.52 2.91 -6.53
C ASP A 27 2.26 3.55 -5.35
N VAL A 28 1.60 3.70 -4.18
CA VAL A 28 2.14 4.38 -2.98
C VAL A 28 2.51 5.86 -3.20
N ARG A 29 2.05 6.47 -4.29
CA ARG A 29 2.18 7.91 -4.53
C ARG A 29 1.25 8.66 -3.60
N LEU A 30 1.74 9.74 -3.01
CA LEU A 30 0.91 10.59 -2.16
C LEU A 30 0.03 11.49 -3.02
N MET A 31 -1.23 11.11 -3.12
CA MET A 31 -2.29 11.82 -3.82
C MET A 31 -3.08 12.70 -2.84
N GLY A 32 -3.66 13.79 -3.32
CA GLY A 32 -4.46 14.69 -2.50
C GLY A 32 -4.41 16.12 -2.99
N LYS A 33 -4.44 17.07 -2.05
CA LYS A 33 -4.46 18.49 -2.38
C LYS A 33 -3.70 19.32 -1.35
N ARG A 34 -3.31 20.50 -1.78
CA ARG A 34 -2.82 21.56 -0.88
C ARG A 34 -3.99 22.43 -0.50
N VAL A 35 -4.12 22.70 0.80
CA VAL A 35 -5.12 23.61 1.33
C VAL A 35 -4.45 24.75 2.07
N ASP A 36 -5.13 25.88 2.13
CA ASP A 36 -4.74 26.99 2.99
C ASP A 36 -4.72 26.54 4.46
N ALA A 37 -3.73 27.00 5.22
CA ALA A 37 -3.55 26.52 6.59
C ALA A 37 -4.62 27.05 7.56
N ASP A 38 -5.17 28.25 7.33
CA ASP A 38 -6.29 28.77 8.13
C ASP A 38 -7.53 27.89 7.89
N PHE A 39 -7.85 27.62 6.62
CA PHE A 39 -8.94 26.69 6.27
C PHE A 39 -8.75 25.30 6.91
N PHE A 40 -7.52 24.80 6.94
CA PHE A 40 -7.24 23.51 7.56
C PHE A 40 -7.53 23.53 9.06
N VAL A 41 -6.98 24.49 9.81
CA VAL A 41 -7.11 24.50 11.27
C VAL A 41 -8.49 24.91 11.78
N GLU A 42 -9.26 25.63 10.96
CA GLU A 42 -10.62 26.08 11.27
C GLU A 42 -11.71 25.08 10.86
N SER A 43 -11.45 24.24 9.85
CA SER A 43 -12.46 23.33 9.32
C SER A 43 -11.91 21.95 8.97
N ALA A 44 -10.95 21.85 8.04
CA ALA A 44 -10.61 20.55 7.45
C ALA A 44 -9.98 19.57 8.44
N ALA A 45 -9.35 20.05 9.52
CA ALA A 45 -8.80 19.19 10.57
C ALA A 45 -9.87 18.36 11.28
N ASP A 46 -11.08 18.92 11.45
CA ASP A 46 -12.18 18.28 12.17
C ASP A 46 -13.22 17.67 11.21
N ASN A 47 -13.45 18.33 10.07
CA ASN A 47 -14.50 17.97 9.11
C ASN A 47 -13.98 17.29 7.84
N GLY A 48 -12.66 17.15 7.67
CA GLY A 48 -12.04 16.67 6.45
C GLY A 48 -12.30 17.55 5.22
N THR A 49 -12.06 16.98 4.04
CA THR A 49 -12.37 17.62 2.76
C THR A 49 -12.50 16.59 1.64
N TYR A 50 -13.01 16.99 0.50
CA TYR A 50 -13.38 16.09 -0.59
C TYR A 50 -12.30 16.01 -1.66
N CYS A 51 -11.92 14.82 -2.12
CA CYS A 51 -11.05 14.67 -3.27
C CYS A 51 -11.71 13.81 -4.35
N CYS A 52 -11.31 14.04 -5.60
CA CYS A 52 -11.89 13.34 -6.73
C CYS A 52 -11.60 11.84 -6.66
N THR A 53 -12.63 11.03 -6.91
CA THR A 53 -12.57 9.57 -6.98
C THR A 53 -11.60 9.04 -8.04
N SER A 54 -11.27 9.83 -9.06
CA SER A 54 -10.27 9.48 -10.08
C SER A 54 -8.87 9.26 -9.49
N LEU A 55 -8.55 9.81 -8.32
CA LEU A 55 -7.25 9.65 -7.65
C LEU A 55 -6.99 8.23 -7.14
N LEU A 56 -8.00 7.35 -7.18
CA LEU A 56 -7.88 5.91 -6.92
C LEU A 56 -8.10 5.08 -8.20
N ALA A 57 -8.06 5.71 -9.38
CA ALA A 57 -8.35 5.08 -10.66
C ALA A 57 -7.53 5.65 -11.83
N CYS A 58 -6.50 6.44 -11.56
CA CYS A 58 -5.60 7.00 -12.57
C CYS A 58 -4.29 6.23 -12.65
N ASP A 59 -3.65 6.27 -13.81
CA ASP A 59 -2.34 5.69 -14.05
C ASP A 59 -1.19 6.60 -13.55
N MET A 60 0.03 6.25 -13.94
CA MET A 60 1.23 7.03 -13.63
C MET A 60 1.23 8.45 -14.24
N ASN A 61 0.46 8.68 -15.30
CA ASN A 61 0.35 9.96 -16.00
C ASN A 61 -0.83 10.81 -15.53
N MET A 62 -1.53 10.41 -14.45
CA MET A 62 -2.75 11.05 -13.96
C MET A 62 -3.93 10.94 -14.93
N GLU A 63 -3.92 9.94 -15.82
CA GLU A 63 -5.02 9.67 -16.73
C GLU A 63 -5.99 8.66 -16.11
N PRO A 64 -7.29 9.01 -15.94
CA PRO A 64 -8.29 8.08 -15.42
C PRO A 64 -8.47 6.89 -16.35
N GLN A 65 -8.32 5.68 -15.81
CA GLN A 65 -8.40 4.45 -16.57
C GLN A 65 -9.79 3.81 -16.50
N SER A 66 -10.08 2.95 -17.48
CA SER A 66 -11.33 2.19 -17.53
C SER A 66 -11.27 0.93 -16.67
N GLY A 67 -12.40 0.23 -16.51
CA GLY A 67 -12.47 -1.05 -15.79
C GLY A 67 -12.72 -0.95 -14.28
N TYR A 68 -12.68 0.25 -13.71
CA TYR A 68 -13.04 0.48 -12.30
C TYR A 68 -14.55 0.62 -12.11
N THR A 69 -15.09 -0.11 -11.13
CA THR A 69 -16.51 0.01 -10.72
C THR A 69 -16.77 1.30 -9.94
N TYR A 70 -15.76 1.78 -9.22
CA TYR A 70 -15.85 2.92 -8.31
C TYR A 70 -15.87 4.29 -9.00
N ALA A 71 -14.91 4.50 -9.91
CA ALA A 71 -14.67 5.75 -10.59
C ALA A 71 -14.55 5.47 -12.09
N ASN A 72 -15.55 5.85 -12.87
CA ASN A 72 -15.59 5.57 -14.31
C ASN A 72 -16.42 6.59 -15.07
N TRP A 73 -16.21 6.62 -16.39
CA TRP A 73 -16.88 7.54 -17.31
C TRP A 73 -18.41 7.43 -17.33
N GLN A 74 -18.98 6.28 -16.96
CA GLN A 74 -20.43 6.06 -16.97
C GLN A 74 -21.11 6.69 -15.75
N ARG A 75 -20.45 6.64 -14.59
CA ARG A 75 -20.93 7.22 -13.32
C ARG A 75 -20.40 8.63 -13.08
N GLY A 76 -19.39 9.04 -13.83
CA GLY A 76 -18.62 10.25 -13.59
C GLY A 76 -17.60 10.07 -12.47
N PHE A 77 -16.79 11.11 -12.27
CA PHE A 77 -15.78 11.19 -11.22
C PHE A 77 -16.29 12.13 -10.13
N GLY A 78 -17.06 11.56 -9.19
CA GLY A 78 -17.49 12.28 -7.99
C GLY A 78 -16.34 12.44 -6.98
N ASP A 79 -16.69 12.77 -5.75
CA ASP A 79 -15.73 12.96 -4.66
C ASP A 79 -15.87 11.88 -3.59
N PHE A 80 -14.75 11.56 -2.94
CA PHE A 80 -14.71 10.88 -1.65
C PHE A 80 -14.28 11.86 -0.57
N HIS A 81 -14.65 11.55 0.67
CA HIS A 81 -14.28 12.31 1.84
C HIS A 81 -12.91 11.87 2.38
N SER A 82 -11.95 12.80 2.42
CA SER A 82 -10.62 12.62 2.97
C SER A 82 -10.57 13.14 4.40
N VAL A 83 -10.46 12.22 5.37
CA VAL A 83 -10.50 12.51 6.80
C VAL A 83 -9.06 12.50 7.37
N PRO A 84 -8.53 13.62 7.88
CA PRO A 84 -7.17 13.69 8.39
C PRO A 84 -6.92 12.81 9.63
N ASP A 85 -5.83 12.06 9.59
CA ASP A 85 -5.28 11.35 10.73
C ASP A 85 -4.31 12.28 11.47
N SER A 86 -4.78 12.90 12.56
CA SER A 86 -3.99 13.84 13.35
C SER A 86 -2.67 13.25 13.89
N THR A 87 -2.58 11.93 14.06
CA THR A 87 -1.35 11.26 14.52
C THR A 87 -0.25 11.28 13.45
N SER A 88 -0.64 11.46 12.18
CA SER A 88 0.26 11.58 11.04
C SER A 88 0.72 13.01 10.75
N LEU A 89 0.24 14.02 11.49
CA LEU A 89 0.56 15.43 11.23
C LEU A 89 2.06 15.73 11.45
N ARG A 90 2.72 16.29 10.42
CA ARG A 90 4.16 16.61 10.42
C ARG A 90 4.44 17.95 9.74
N LEU A 91 5.55 18.58 10.11
CA LEU A 91 6.14 19.67 9.31
C LEU A 91 6.89 19.09 8.12
N MET A 92 6.78 19.71 6.95
CA MET A 92 7.59 19.38 5.78
C MET A 92 8.82 20.30 5.77
N SER A 93 9.92 19.89 6.39
CA SER A 93 11.13 20.72 6.52
C SER A 93 11.75 21.12 5.18
N TRP A 94 11.46 20.38 4.11
CA TRP A 94 11.95 20.64 2.76
C TRP A 94 11.01 21.52 1.93
N HIS A 95 9.82 21.86 2.44
CA HIS A 95 8.85 22.68 1.72
C HIS A 95 8.48 23.92 2.55
N ASN A 96 8.56 25.09 1.92
CA ASN A 96 8.44 26.36 2.62
C ASN A 96 7.05 26.53 3.27
N LYS A 97 7.04 26.79 4.59
CA LYS A 97 5.84 27.07 5.39
C LYS A 97 4.75 26.01 5.27
N THR A 98 5.13 24.73 5.24
CA THR A 98 4.20 23.63 4.93
C THR A 98 4.17 22.57 6.03
N ALA A 99 2.94 22.14 6.35
CA ALA A 99 2.69 20.91 7.09
C ALA A 99 2.05 19.87 6.17
N THR A 100 2.06 18.60 6.57
CA THR A 100 1.37 17.51 5.89
C THR A 100 0.67 16.59 6.88
N VAL A 101 -0.44 16.01 6.44
CA VAL A 101 -1.22 15.04 7.19
C VAL A 101 -1.74 13.97 6.23
N MET A 102 -1.67 12.71 6.65
CA MET A 102 -2.27 11.60 5.94
C MET A 102 -3.78 11.56 6.21
N CYS A 103 -4.55 11.15 5.22
CA CYS A 103 -6.00 10.98 5.33
C CYS A 103 -6.41 9.51 5.18
N ASP A 104 -7.42 9.13 5.94
CA ASP A 104 -8.24 7.96 5.64
C ASP A 104 -9.36 8.38 4.69
N ILE A 105 -9.74 7.48 3.77
CA ILE A 105 -10.67 7.80 2.69
C ILE A 105 -12.01 7.13 2.94
N TYR A 106 -13.07 7.93 2.93
CA TYR A 106 -14.44 7.53 3.14
C TYR A 106 -15.31 7.92 1.95
N ASP A 107 -16.34 7.14 1.67
CA ASP A 107 -17.41 7.50 0.73
C ASP A 107 -18.65 7.87 1.54
N ASP A 108 -19.41 8.86 1.07
CA ASP A 108 -20.67 9.34 1.67
C ASP A 108 -21.91 8.82 0.89
N LYS A 109 -21.71 7.90 -0.06
CA LYS A 109 -22.80 7.28 -0.84
C LYS A 109 -23.80 6.55 0.06
N GLU A 110 -25.05 6.52 -0.41
CA GLU A 110 -26.18 5.85 0.27
C GLU A 110 -26.45 6.37 1.71
N ASN A 111 -26.01 7.59 2.03
CA ASN A 111 -26.07 8.20 3.37
C ASN A 111 -25.26 7.47 4.44
N GLU A 112 -24.25 6.69 4.05
CA GLU A 112 -23.33 6.05 4.97
C GLU A 112 -21.92 6.63 4.80
N HIS A 113 -21.24 6.93 5.90
CA HIS A 113 -19.84 7.39 5.89
C HIS A 113 -18.92 6.17 6.02
N ILE A 114 -18.71 5.48 4.90
CA ILE A 114 -18.04 4.18 4.86
C ILE A 114 -16.60 4.29 4.39
N LEU A 115 -15.71 3.55 5.03
CA LEU A 115 -14.30 3.51 4.64
C LEU A 115 -14.15 2.87 3.25
N VAL A 116 -13.52 3.58 2.31
CA VAL A 116 -13.32 3.11 0.94
C VAL A 116 -12.46 1.84 0.94
N PRO A 117 -12.97 0.69 0.46
CA PRO A 117 -12.38 -0.61 0.77
C PRO A 117 -11.06 -0.89 0.05
N TYR A 118 -10.84 -0.35 -1.16
CA TYR A 118 -9.60 -0.56 -1.95
C TYR A 118 -8.52 0.49 -1.69
N ALA A 119 -8.78 1.52 -0.86
CA ALA A 119 -7.74 2.46 -0.47
C ALA A 119 -6.69 1.73 0.41
N PRO A 120 -5.37 1.89 0.16
CA PRO A 120 -4.34 1.07 0.82
C PRO A 120 -4.37 1.15 2.35
N ARG A 121 -4.57 2.36 2.90
CA ARG A 121 -4.72 2.57 4.35
C ARG A 121 -5.92 1.83 4.92
N SER A 122 -7.04 1.80 4.20
CA SER A 122 -8.25 1.09 4.61
C SER A 122 -8.04 -0.42 4.66
N ILE A 123 -7.35 -0.98 3.67
CA ILE A 123 -7.02 -2.42 3.61
C ILE A 123 -6.17 -2.80 4.84
N LEU A 124 -5.11 -2.05 5.13
CA LEU A 124 -4.26 -2.31 6.30
C LEU A 124 -5.02 -2.14 7.62
N ARG A 125 -5.80 -1.06 7.74
CA ARG A 125 -6.59 -0.77 8.95
C ARG A 125 -7.55 -1.91 9.29
N LYS A 126 -8.26 -2.47 8.30
CA LYS A 126 -9.13 -3.63 8.51
C LYS A 126 -8.39 -4.85 9.06
N GLN A 127 -7.17 -5.11 8.60
CA GLN A 127 -6.36 -6.22 9.11
C GLN A 127 -5.83 -5.96 10.53
N ILE A 128 -5.46 -4.72 10.86
CA ILE A 128 -5.09 -4.32 12.23
C ILE A 128 -6.29 -4.50 13.19
N GLU A 129 -7.48 -4.10 12.75
CA GLU A 129 -8.72 -4.30 13.52
C GLU A 129 -9.04 -5.78 13.70
N ALA A 130 -8.84 -6.61 12.67
CA ALA A 130 -8.99 -8.07 12.77
C ALA A 130 -8.01 -8.69 13.78
N ALA A 131 -6.74 -8.30 13.76
CA ALA A 131 -5.75 -8.73 14.75
C ALA A 131 -6.13 -8.30 16.18
N SER A 132 -6.61 -7.06 16.33
CA SER A 132 -7.01 -6.50 17.62
C SER A 132 -8.20 -7.24 18.23
N LYS A 133 -9.17 -7.69 17.42
CA LYS A 133 -10.30 -8.54 17.86
C LYS A 133 -9.83 -9.88 18.45
N LEU A 134 -8.67 -10.36 18.02
CA LEU A 134 -8.01 -11.56 18.56
C LEU A 134 -7.03 -11.23 19.69
N SER A 135 -7.08 -10.02 20.25
CA SER A 135 -6.20 -9.53 21.32
C SER A 135 -4.72 -9.47 20.94
N TYR A 136 -4.40 -9.44 19.64
CA TYR A 136 -3.03 -9.23 19.18
C TYR A 136 -2.72 -7.75 19.01
N LYS A 137 -1.54 -7.35 19.48
CA LYS A 137 -0.93 -6.07 19.15
C LYS A 137 0.07 -6.28 18.01
N VAL A 138 -0.19 -5.65 16.87
CA VAL A 138 0.68 -5.73 15.70
C VAL A 138 1.82 -4.73 15.82
N LEU A 139 3.04 -5.19 15.63
CA LEU A 139 4.24 -4.37 15.48
C LEU A 139 4.87 -4.69 14.13
N SER A 140 5.28 -3.67 13.40
CA SER A 140 5.95 -3.82 12.11
C SER A 140 7.18 -2.94 12.04
N ALA A 141 8.11 -3.36 11.19
CA ALA A 141 9.26 -2.58 10.76
C ALA A 141 9.50 -2.91 9.29
N SER A 142 9.93 -1.93 8.52
CA SER A 142 10.39 -2.11 7.15
C SER A 142 11.85 -1.67 7.07
N ASP A 143 12.61 -2.38 6.26
CA ASP A 143 13.93 -1.97 5.80
C ASP A 143 13.84 -1.79 4.29
N TYR A 144 14.65 -0.90 3.72
CA TYR A 144 14.72 -0.68 2.27
C TYR A 144 16.08 -1.18 1.74
N PRO A 145 16.24 -2.49 1.51
CA PRO A 145 17.39 -3.01 0.76
C PRO A 145 17.13 -2.97 -0.75
N GLU A 146 18.20 -2.89 -1.55
CA GLU A 146 18.17 -2.82 -3.02
C GLU A 146 17.98 -4.19 -3.72
N ASP A 147 17.72 -5.29 -3.00
CA ASP A 147 17.88 -6.67 -3.54
C ASP A 147 16.62 -7.57 -3.48
N TYR A 148 16.51 -8.50 -4.45
CA TYR A 148 15.45 -9.52 -4.59
C TYR A 148 15.77 -10.85 -3.86
N HIS A 149 14.78 -11.57 -3.30
CA HIS A 149 14.98 -12.78 -2.46
C HIS A 149 14.08 -14.00 -2.81
N LEU A 150 14.54 -15.23 -2.51
CA LEU A 150 13.88 -16.53 -2.83
C LEU A 150 12.88 -16.97 -1.75
N LEU A 151 11.75 -17.60 -2.10
CA LEU A 151 10.69 -18.04 -1.16
C LEU A 151 11.06 -19.22 -0.22
N GLN A 152 11.72 -18.97 0.91
CA GLN A 152 11.88 -19.98 1.97
C GLN A 152 12.08 -19.36 3.36
N ALA A 153 11.79 -20.11 4.42
CA ALA A 153 12.14 -19.71 5.78
C ALA A 153 13.53 -20.24 6.19
N ALA A 154 14.49 -19.37 6.53
CA ALA A 154 15.81 -19.78 7.03
C ALA A 154 16.24 -19.01 8.28
N ARG A 155 17.15 -19.62 9.07
CA ARG A 155 17.67 -19.01 10.30
C ARG A 155 19.09 -18.48 10.07
N GLY A 156 19.22 -17.17 9.90
CA GLY A 156 20.53 -16.50 9.79
C GLY A 156 21.14 -16.44 8.38
N GLU A 157 20.47 -16.94 7.36
CA GLU A 157 20.90 -16.86 5.96
C GLU A 157 20.22 -15.69 5.22
N ASN A 158 20.89 -15.06 4.26
CA ASN A 158 20.42 -13.81 3.63
C ASN A 158 19.52 -14.00 2.40
N THR A 159 19.24 -15.24 2.02
CA THR A 159 18.69 -15.59 0.71
C THR A 159 17.26 -16.13 0.78
N ALA A 160 16.78 -16.41 1.99
CA ALA A 160 15.45 -16.96 2.28
C ALA A 160 14.43 -15.83 2.51
N ALA A 161 13.23 -15.94 1.93
CA ALA A 161 12.15 -14.96 1.99
C ALA A 161 11.60 -14.70 3.38
N PHE A 162 11.59 -15.71 4.26
CA PHE A 162 11.16 -15.56 5.64
C PHE A 162 12.32 -15.87 6.57
N ARG A 163 12.45 -15.13 7.66
CA ARG A 163 13.45 -15.44 8.69
C ARG A 163 12.91 -15.21 10.07
N ILE A 164 13.27 -16.08 11.00
CA ILE A 164 13.04 -15.83 12.42
C ILE A 164 14.30 -15.16 12.97
N VAL A 165 14.16 -13.89 13.36
CA VAL A 165 15.27 -13.05 13.82
C VAL A 165 15.01 -12.52 15.23
N GLY A 166 16.08 -12.21 15.95
CA GLY A 166 16.00 -11.76 17.35
C GLY A 166 15.84 -12.90 18.37
N LYS A 167 15.78 -12.51 19.64
CA LYS A 167 15.58 -13.41 20.80
C LYS A 167 14.69 -12.74 21.85
N GLY A 168 13.92 -13.53 22.60
CA GLY A 168 13.02 -13.03 23.65
C GLY A 168 12.01 -12.04 23.08
N GLN A 169 11.91 -10.84 23.66
CA GLN A 169 10.99 -9.79 23.22
C GLN A 169 11.32 -9.21 21.83
N SER A 170 12.52 -9.42 21.30
CA SER A 170 12.90 -8.97 19.95
C SER A 170 12.65 -10.01 18.86
N THR A 171 12.13 -11.19 19.23
CA THR A 171 11.82 -12.28 18.28
C THR A 171 10.74 -11.82 17.32
N ARG A 172 11.01 -11.93 16.02
CA ARG A 172 10.10 -11.52 14.96
C ARG A 172 10.33 -12.32 13.68
N ILE A 173 9.32 -12.31 12.82
CA ILE A 173 9.42 -12.84 11.46
C ILE A 173 9.76 -11.67 10.54
N GLU A 174 10.81 -11.84 9.75
CA GLU A 174 11.21 -10.94 8.68
C GLU A 174 10.73 -11.53 7.35
N CYS A 175 9.93 -10.78 6.59
CA CYS A 175 9.55 -11.11 5.22
C CYS A 175 10.37 -10.25 4.25
N ARG A 176 11.07 -10.88 3.32
CA ARG A 176 12.05 -10.27 2.42
C ARG A 176 11.59 -10.27 0.96
N LEU A 177 10.33 -10.59 0.70
CA LEU A 177 9.77 -10.60 -0.66
C LEU A 177 9.41 -9.22 -1.19
N PRO A 178 8.79 -8.32 -0.39
CA PRO A 178 8.42 -7.01 -0.91
C PRO A 178 9.67 -6.19 -1.23
N GLY A 179 9.75 -5.68 -2.47
CA GLY A 179 10.76 -4.72 -2.89
C GLY A 179 10.42 -3.29 -2.47
N GLY A 180 11.35 -2.36 -2.70
CA GLY A 180 11.14 -0.93 -2.41
C GLY A 180 10.06 -0.24 -3.26
N ASP A 181 9.64 -0.90 -4.34
CA ASP A 181 8.56 -0.53 -5.25
C ASP A 181 7.16 -0.97 -4.75
N CYS A 182 7.09 -1.79 -3.70
CA CYS A 182 5.82 -2.27 -3.17
C CYS A 182 5.06 -1.19 -2.40
N ASN A 183 3.73 -1.22 -2.54
CA ASN A 183 2.86 -0.47 -1.65
C ASN A 183 2.92 -1.04 -0.23
N ILE A 184 3.60 -0.31 0.66
CA ILE A 184 3.91 -0.77 2.01
C ILE A 184 2.66 -1.10 2.85
N TYR A 185 1.55 -0.41 2.62
CA TYR A 185 0.29 -0.69 3.30
C TYR A 185 -0.26 -2.06 2.88
N LEU A 186 -0.19 -2.39 1.59
CA LEU A 186 -0.63 -3.68 1.08
C LEU A 186 0.32 -4.81 1.51
N ALA A 187 1.63 -4.57 1.49
CA ALA A 187 2.62 -5.53 1.95
C ALA A 187 2.38 -5.94 3.41
N PHE A 188 2.13 -4.97 4.30
CA PHE A 188 1.76 -5.26 5.68
C PHE A 188 0.38 -5.89 5.82
N ALA A 189 -0.61 -5.46 5.04
CA ALA A 189 -1.95 -6.01 5.10
C ALA A 189 -1.98 -7.49 4.71
N VAL A 190 -1.31 -7.87 3.62
CA VAL A 190 -1.18 -9.28 3.20
C VAL A 190 -0.39 -10.10 4.19
N SER A 191 0.72 -9.58 4.71
CA SER A 191 1.52 -10.27 5.73
C SER A 191 0.71 -10.56 6.99
N LEU A 192 -0.08 -9.57 7.44
CA LEU A 192 -0.93 -9.71 8.61
C LEU A 192 -2.09 -10.67 8.35
N ALA A 193 -2.79 -10.53 7.23
CA ALA A 193 -3.88 -11.43 6.85
C ALA A 193 -3.42 -12.90 6.76
N ALA A 194 -2.27 -13.15 6.15
CA ALA A 194 -1.70 -14.48 6.01
C ALA A 194 -1.30 -15.07 7.38
N GLY A 195 -0.66 -14.28 8.23
CA GLY A 195 -0.30 -14.70 9.59
C GLY A 195 -1.52 -15.00 10.46
N LEU A 196 -2.54 -14.13 10.43
CA LEU A 196 -3.79 -14.35 11.16
C LEU A 196 -4.51 -15.62 10.68
N ARG A 197 -4.54 -15.85 9.37
CA ARG A 197 -5.13 -17.07 8.80
C ARG A 197 -4.39 -18.32 9.22
N GLY A 198 -3.05 -18.30 9.17
CA GLY A 198 -2.23 -19.43 9.62
C GLY A 198 -2.45 -19.77 11.08
N ILE A 199 -2.61 -18.76 11.95
CA ILE A 199 -2.95 -18.96 13.37
C ILE A 199 -4.36 -19.53 13.53
N ALA A 200 -5.35 -18.98 12.84
CA ALA A 200 -6.76 -19.39 12.95
C ALA A 200 -6.97 -20.85 12.50
N ASP A 201 -6.33 -21.23 11.39
CA ASP A 201 -6.44 -22.56 10.79
C ASP A 201 -5.43 -23.56 11.38
N GLN A 202 -4.54 -23.12 12.28
CA GLN A 202 -3.44 -23.92 12.85
C GLN A 202 -2.59 -24.58 11.75
N LEU A 203 -2.23 -23.81 10.72
CA LEU A 203 -1.42 -24.30 9.62
C LEU A 203 -0.01 -24.63 10.11
N GLU A 204 0.43 -25.86 9.86
CA GLU A 204 1.79 -26.27 10.16
C GLU A 204 2.75 -25.55 9.19
N PRO A 205 3.72 -24.77 9.69
CA PRO A 205 4.72 -24.16 8.82
C PRO A 205 5.59 -25.24 8.17
N PRO A 206 6.13 -24.99 6.96
CA PRO A 206 7.09 -25.92 6.37
C PRO A 206 8.33 -26.04 7.25
N LEU A 207 9.04 -27.17 7.12
CA LEU A 207 10.32 -27.36 7.80
C LEU A 207 11.28 -26.22 7.47
N ILE A 208 11.98 -25.73 8.51
CA ILE A 208 13.03 -24.72 8.34
C ILE A 208 14.11 -25.32 7.46
N PHE A 209 14.48 -24.60 6.41
CA PHE A 209 15.60 -25.01 5.56
C PHE A 209 16.92 -24.69 6.25
N GLU A 210 17.84 -25.64 6.21
CA GLU A 210 19.21 -25.49 6.72
C GLU A 210 20.20 -25.73 5.58
N GLY A 211 21.05 -24.74 5.29
CA GLY A 211 22.10 -24.82 4.25
C GLY A 211 21.89 -23.84 3.09
N ASP A 212 22.80 -23.85 2.11
CA ASP A 212 22.76 -22.90 0.99
C ASP A 212 21.54 -23.09 0.08
N ILE A 213 20.60 -22.15 0.15
CA ILE A 213 19.37 -22.16 -0.64
C ILE A 213 19.60 -22.21 -2.16
N TYR A 214 20.73 -21.72 -2.67
CA TYR A 214 21.01 -21.75 -4.11
C TYR A 214 21.25 -23.16 -4.63
N GLN A 215 21.52 -24.12 -3.74
CA GLN A 215 21.68 -25.53 -4.07
C GLN A 215 20.41 -26.34 -3.84
N ALA A 216 19.35 -25.72 -3.31
CA ALA A 216 18.10 -26.37 -3.04
C ALA A 216 17.34 -26.65 -4.34
N LYS A 217 17.12 -27.93 -4.64
CA LYS A 217 16.50 -28.36 -5.91
C LYS A 217 14.97 -28.31 -5.91
N GLU A 218 14.34 -28.24 -4.74
CA GLU A 218 12.88 -28.40 -4.57
C GLU A 218 12.32 -27.34 -3.61
N VAL A 219 12.51 -26.07 -3.93
CA VAL A 219 11.95 -24.95 -3.15
C VAL A 219 10.90 -24.23 -3.99
N PRO A 220 9.68 -23.99 -3.45
CA PRO A 220 8.69 -23.14 -4.11
C PRO A 220 9.30 -21.80 -4.50
N GLN A 221 8.96 -21.29 -5.69
CA GLN A 221 9.47 -20.01 -6.18
C GLN A 221 8.36 -18.99 -6.29
N ALA A 222 8.69 -17.72 -6.07
CA ALA A 222 7.76 -16.63 -6.31
C ALA A 222 7.52 -16.51 -7.82
N SER A 223 6.37 -15.93 -8.17
CA SER A 223 6.12 -15.46 -9.53
C SER A 223 7.27 -14.57 -9.99
N ARG A 224 7.76 -14.80 -11.21
CA ARG A 224 8.93 -14.09 -11.76
C ARG A 224 8.52 -12.91 -12.64
N THR A 225 7.25 -12.84 -13.02
CA THR A 225 6.69 -11.77 -13.83
C THR A 225 5.40 -11.25 -13.20
N LEU A 226 5.07 -9.99 -13.48
CA LEU A 226 3.79 -9.41 -13.10
C LEU A 226 2.61 -10.21 -13.68
N LYS A 227 2.73 -10.69 -14.93
CA LYS A 227 1.74 -11.55 -15.57
C LYS A 227 1.45 -12.84 -14.80
N GLU A 228 2.49 -13.53 -14.33
CA GLU A 228 2.34 -14.71 -13.46
C GLU A 228 1.71 -14.35 -12.12
N ALA A 229 2.13 -13.25 -11.51
CA ALA A 229 1.60 -12.80 -10.22
C ALA A 229 0.11 -12.44 -10.32
N ILE A 230 -0.32 -11.77 -11.40
CA ILE A 230 -1.73 -11.49 -11.69
C ILE A 230 -2.53 -12.78 -11.77
N HIS A 231 -2.02 -13.80 -12.47
CA HIS A 231 -2.71 -15.08 -12.60
C HIS A 231 -2.87 -15.79 -11.25
N VAL A 232 -1.81 -15.82 -10.43
CA VAL A 232 -1.87 -16.41 -9.08
C VAL A 232 -2.83 -15.62 -8.18
N PHE A 233 -2.79 -14.28 -8.24
CA PHE A 233 -3.67 -13.41 -7.46
C PHE A 233 -5.14 -13.58 -7.83
N GLU A 234 -5.45 -13.65 -9.12
CA GLU A 234 -6.82 -13.86 -9.62
C GLU A 234 -7.45 -15.16 -9.13
N ASN A 235 -6.65 -16.23 -9.07
CA ASN A 235 -7.10 -17.58 -8.72
C ASN A 235 -6.96 -17.89 -7.23
N SER A 236 -6.58 -16.93 -6.40
CA SER A 236 -6.38 -17.14 -4.96
C SER A 236 -7.67 -16.94 -4.17
N ASN A 237 -8.21 -18.04 -3.62
CA ASN A 237 -9.34 -17.97 -2.69
C ASN A 237 -8.98 -17.20 -1.41
N PHE A 238 -7.74 -17.34 -0.95
CA PHE A 238 -7.25 -16.67 0.25
C PHE A 238 -7.38 -15.15 0.15
N VAL A 239 -6.94 -14.53 -0.96
CA VAL A 239 -7.01 -13.06 -1.09
C VAL A 239 -8.45 -12.56 -1.19
N ARG A 240 -9.35 -13.33 -1.83
CA ARG A 240 -10.78 -13.00 -1.89
C ARG A 240 -11.44 -13.07 -0.53
N GLU A 241 -11.15 -14.11 0.25
CA GLU A 241 -11.63 -14.23 1.62
C GLU A 241 -11.06 -13.16 2.55
N ALA A 242 -9.78 -12.81 2.39
CA ALA A 242 -9.09 -11.85 3.25
C ALA A 242 -9.48 -10.38 2.97
N PHE A 243 -9.69 -10.01 1.71
CA PHE A 243 -9.85 -8.61 1.29
C PHE A 243 -11.20 -8.28 0.65
N GLY A 244 -11.94 -9.30 0.23
CA GLY A 244 -13.22 -9.15 -0.45
C GLY A 244 -13.07 -8.92 -1.96
N GLU A 245 -14.16 -9.23 -2.66
CA GLU A 245 -14.23 -9.28 -4.12
C GLU A 245 -13.96 -7.92 -4.77
N ASP A 246 -14.47 -6.83 -4.19
CA ASP A 246 -14.30 -5.47 -4.72
C ASP A 246 -12.84 -5.03 -4.69
N VAL A 247 -12.10 -5.37 -3.63
CA VAL A 247 -10.68 -5.05 -3.52
C VAL A 247 -9.89 -5.86 -4.54
N VAL A 248 -10.12 -7.17 -4.61
CA VAL A 248 -9.42 -8.05 -5.56
C VAL A 248 -9.65 -7.59 -7.00
N ASN A 249 -10.89 -7.29 -7.38
CA ASN A 249 -11.22 -6.84 -8.73
C ASN A 249 -10.59 -5.47 -9.06
N HIS A 250 -10.57 -4.54 -8.09
CA HIS A 250 -9.93 -3.24 -8.26
C HIS A 250 -8.43 -3.37 -8.55
N TYR A 251 -7.72 -4.19 -7.76
CA TYR A 251 -6.28 -4.40 -7.95
C TYR A 251 -5.95 -5.27 -9.17
N LEU A 252 -6.80 -6.24 -9.53
CA LEU A 252 -6.66 -6.98 -10.79
C LEU A 252 -6.74 -6.04 -12.00
N ASN A 253 -7.68 -5.11 -12.01
CA ASN A 253 -7.78 -4.11 -13.08
C ASN A 253 -6.51 -3.25 -13.15
N PHE A 254 -6.08 -2.72 -11.99
CA PHE A 254 -4.86 -1.92 -11.86
C PHE A 254 -3.63 -2.64 -12.43
N TYR A 255 -3.32 -3.85 -11.97
CA TYR A 255 -2.13 -4.59 -12.44
C TYR A 255 -2.23 -5.02 -13.91
N ARG A 256 -3.44 -5.30 -14.43
CA ARG A 256 -3.63 -5.60 -15.85
C ARG A 256 -3.39 -4.40 -16.75
N LEU A 257 -3.78 -3.20 -16.31
CA LEU A 257 -3.48 -1.96 -17.03
C LEU A 257 -1.98 -1.74 -17.11
N GLU A 258 -1.26 -1.91 -16.00
CA GLU A 258 0.21 -1.80 -15.95
C GLU A 258 0.90 -2.83 -16.86
N GLN A 259 0.50 -4.11 -16.76
CA GLN A 259 1.01 -5.17 -17.63
C GLN A 259 0.76 -4.85 -19.12
N ALA A 260 -0.43 -4.34 -19.46
CA ALA A 260 -0.78 -3.99 -20.84
C ALA A 260 -0.01 -2.75 -21.34
N ALA A 261 0.34 -1.81 -20.47
CA ALA A 261 1.20 -0.68 -20.81
C ALA A 261 2.63 -1.17 -21.11
N PHE A 262 3.19 -2.05 -20.27
CA PHE A 262 4.49 -2.65 -20.50
C PHE A 262 4.56 -3.45 -21.81
N GLU A 263 3.56 -4.30 -22.09
CA GLU A 263 3.50 -5.12 -23.31
C GLU A 263 3.43 -4.30 -24.62
N LYS A 264 3.05 -3.01 -24.55
CA LYS A 264 3.03 -2.09 -25.70
C LYS A 264 4.33 -1.30 -25.87
N SER A 265 5.23 -1.35 -24.90
CA SER A 265 6.49 -0.61 -24.93
C SER A 265 7.53 -1.31 -25.81
N VAL A 266 8.44 -0.52 -26.41
CA VAL A 266 9.65 -1.02 -27.08
C VAL A 266 10.83 -0.64 -26.22
N THR A 267 11.49 -1.63 -25.63
CA THR A 267 12.56 -1.43 -24.66
C THR A 267 13.88 -1.05 -25.34
N ASP A 268 14.78 -0.42 -24.59
CA ASP A 268 16.13 -0.14 -25.05
C ASP A 268 16.87 -1.43 -25.42
N TRP A 269 16.67 -2.51 -24.67
CA TRP A 269 17.26 -3.80 -25.00
C TRP A 269 16.85 -4.30 -26.38
N GLU A 270 15.56 -4.21 -26.73
CA GLU A 270 15.06 -4.56 -28.05
C GLU A 270 15.65 -3.64 -29.14
N ARG A 271 15.73 -2.33 -28.88
CA ARG A 271 16.33 -1.38 -29.83
C ARG A 271 17.81 -1.70 -30.09
N HIS A 272 18.63 -1.85 -29.05
CA HIS A 272 20.05 -2.20 -29.19
C HIS A 272 20.26 -3.56 -29.87
N ARG A 273 19.35 -4.52 -29.64
CA ARG A 273 19.45 -5.85 -30.19
C ARG A 273 18.99 -5.96 -31.63
N TYR A 274 18.00 -5.20 -32.07
CA TYR A 274 17.35 -5.44 -33.36
C TYR A 274 17.41 -4.25 -34.34
N LEU A 275 17.63 -3.01 -33.88
CA LEU A 275 17.47 -1.81 -34.73
C LEU A 275 18.60 -1.62 -35.75
N GLU A 276 19.86 -1.92 -35.38
CA GLU A 276 21.04 -1.70 -36.25
C GLU A 276 21.73 -3.01 -36.66
N GLN A 277 21.03 -4.16 -36.58
CA GLN A 277 21.58 -5.46 -37.00
C GLN A 277 21.36 -5.78 -38.50
N ILE A 278 21.28 -4.76 -39.35
CA ILE A 278 21.18 -4.89 -40.81
C ILE A 278 22.31 -4.14 -41.49
#